data_AF-A0AAU9ICE4-F1
#
_entry.id   AF-A0AAU9ICE4-F1
#
_cell.length_a   1.000
_cell.length_b   1.000
_cell.length_c   1.000
_cell.angle_alpha   90.00
_cell.angle_beta   90.00
_cell.angle_gamma   90.00
#
_symmetry.space_group_name_H-M   'P 1'
#
loop_
_entity.id
_entity.type
_entity.pdbx_description
1 polymer ?
#
loop_
_entity_poly.entity_id
_entity_poly.type
_entity_poly.pdbx_seq_one_letter_code
_entity_poly.pdbx_strand_id
1 'polypeptide(L)'
;MLFPEKNAKELSEKRDNDSKSQLSACSSHRRFLNMIKSSSKAINILHLAFAFSMLVVLAVNITVLIYAFYDINLISDMSLPISIGKSGKDFQRIGYLSRMIYVATVIKSNDPATALTFQEYKEKLADLENIYWNVTMNLKIRNSCLGQSILTDEAVNLWRIDENGVYKKKSTLIDTIAAFIKIGKSFLSELNNTGNGLNDMSFLLLNGYGESIRYCNNSLYDIIDYQKSMMSSFKTDMIILLLLGIALLIICILIMIPFYYTIIKIENNLWNTIRKNAYSHYFELKQIIMERLKYAHFQADVTLNEPHLSMKPYTFKSYWKYAWRTLIFLAFSLLFSIINITYLYEKCADYLLARPEVLKTLINIQVLYTSLNIWTTEISMTKFGLPILDQLSSMFPFSDNENEFLEIVSKLDYSNSAIRKNECADVLSENIKAALYEYDKQYSADYLAYGIYSSKLSIMADAYSLSFYYPDYFMWRKWIAALQELDYNFDSFIDETDKYSQSVIDNQMKIIVAVLIAFILFSFALYLGLYLVFFRREKKYFQKINAVMKIMP
;
A
#
# COMPACT_ATOMS: atom_id res chain seq x y z
N MET A 1 107.37 -17.69 -26.30
CA MET A 1 106.26 -16.73 -26.51
C MET A 1 104.98 -17.54 -26.67
N LEU A 2 104.09 -17.49 -25.68
CA LEU A 2 102.64 -17.74 -25.76
C LEU A 2 102.06 -17.38 -24.37
N PHE A 3 101.16 -16.39 -24.35
CA PHE A 3 100.53 -15.78 -23.18
C PHE A 3 99.31 -16.61 -22.71
N PRO A 4 98.75 -16.33 -21.51
CA PRO A 4 97.87 -17.20 -20.75
C PRO A 4 96.39 -17.07 -21.14
N GLU A 5 95.75 -18.19 -21.46
CA GLU A 5 94.35 -18.27 -21.87
C GLU A 5 93.39 -18.65 -20.72
N LYS A 6 93.93 -19.00 -19.55
CA LYS A 6 93.14 -19.57 -18.44
C LYS A 6 92.45 -18.51 -17.55
N ASN A 7 93.02 -17.31 -17.43
CA ASN A 7 92.46 -16.27 -16.54
C ASN A 7 91.29 -15.49 -17.16
N ALA A 8 91.12 -15.52 -18.48
CA ALA A 8 90.04 -14.79 -19.15
C ALA A 8 88.67 -15.50 -19.03
N LYS A 9 88.65 -16.84 -19.00
CA LYS A 9 87.42 -17.64 -18.86
C LYS A 9 86.81 -17.51 -17.46
N GLU A 10 87.62 -17.60 -16.40
CA GLU A 10 87.13 -17.44 -15.01
C GLU A 10 86.62 -16.02 -14.72
N LEU A 11 87.24 -14.98 -15.31
CA LEU A 11 86.76 -13.60 -15.20
C LEU A 11 85.48 -13.33 -16.03
N SER A 12 85.26 -14.06 -17.12
CA SER A 12 84.03 -13.97 -17.93
C SER A 12 82.84 -14.68 -17.27
N GLU A 13 83.04 -15.86 -16.68
CA GLU A 13 81.98 -16.61 -15.97
C GLU A 13 81.55 -15.92 -14.67
N LYS A 14 82.48 -15.24 -13.97
CA LYS A 14 82.14 -14.41 -12.80
C LYS A 14 81.30 -13.18 -13.18
N ARG A 15 81.63 -12.51 -14.30
CA ARG A 15 80.83 -11.38 -14.82
C ARG A 15 79.46 -11.79 -15.36
N ASP A 16 79.34 -12.97 -15.97
CA ASP A 16 78.05 -13.48 -16.46
C ASP A 16 77.13 -13.98 -15.34
N ASN A 17 77.66 -14.46 -14.22
CA ASN A 17 76.86 -14.80 -13.04
C ASN A 17 76.44 -13.57 -12.23
N ASP A 18 77.29 -12.54 -12.11
CA ASP A 18 76.96 -11.28 -11.43
C ASP A 18 75.94 -10.44 -12.23
N SER A 19 75.96 -10.50 -13.56
CA SER A 19 74.95 -9.82 -14.40
C SER A 19 73.59 -10.54 -14.38
N LYS A 20 73.56 -11.88 -14.34
CA LYS A 20 72.32 -12.67 -14.18
C LYS A 20 71.70 -12.53 -12.79
N SER A 21 72.50 -12.41 -11.73
CA SER A 21 71.99 -12.21 -10.36
C SER A 21 71.35 -10.82 -10.21
N GLN A 22 71.96 -9.76 -10.76
CA GLN A 22 71.40 -8.40 -10.79
C GLN A 22 70.11 -8.27 -11.61
N LEU A 23 70.02 -8.96 -12.76
CA LEU A 23 68.78 -9.00 -13.58
C LEU A 23 67.64 -9.76 -12.89
N SER A 24 67.96 -10.79 -12.09
CA SER A 24 66.95 -11.56 -11.35
C SER A 24 66.30 -10.77 -10.21
N ALA A 25 67.10 -9.98 -9.46
CA ALA A 25 66.63 -9.12 -8.38
C ALA A 25 65.70 -8.01 -8.89
N CYS A 26 66.04 -7.40 -10.03
CA CYS A 26 65.22 -6.36 -10.66
C CYS A 26 63.88 -6.92 -11.19
N SER A 27 63.87 -8.17 -11.68
CA SER A 27 62.63 -8.86 -12.12
C SER A 27 61.69 -9.22 -10.96
N SER A 28 62.26 -9.61 -9.82
CA SER A 28 61.54 -9.90 -8.56
C SER A 28 60.88 -8.63 -8.02
N HIS A 29 61.64 -7.52 -7.94
CA HIS A 29 61.15 -6.22 -7.50
C HIS A 29 60.00 -5.69 -8.38
N ARG A 30 60.11 -5.82 -9.71
CA ARG A 30 59.06 -5.40 -10.66
C ARG A 30 57.78 -6.24 -10.54
N ARG A 31 57.89 -7.58 -10.37
CA ARG A 31 56.72 -8.45 -10.11
C ARG A 31 56.01 -8.08 -8.81
N PHE A 32 56.77 -7.71 -7.78
CA PHE A 32 56.24 -7.30 -6.48
C PHE A 32 55.53 -5.93 -6.51
N LEU A 33 56.11 -4.93 -7.18
CA LEU A 33 55.45 -3.63 -7.42
C LEU A 33 54.13 -3.80 -8.18
N ASN A 34 54.10 -4.71 -9.16
CA ASN A 34 52.87 -5.07 -9.86
C ASN A 34 51.85 -5.76 -8.94
N MET A 35 52.28 -6.61 -7.99
CA MET A 35 51.40 -7.20 -6.98
C MET A 35 50.79 -6.15 -6.03
N ILE A 36 51.58 -5.18 -5.56
CA ILE A 36 51.08 -4.08 -4.70
C ILE A 36 50.10 -3.19 -5.47
N LYS A 37 50.43 -2.82 -6.71
CA LYS A 37 49.53 -2.04 -7.58
C LYS A 37 48.22 -2.79 -7.86
N SER A 38 48.31 -4.10 -8.06
CA SER A 38 47.14 -4.98 -8.22
C SER A 38 46.29 -5.05 -6.94
N SER A 39 46.92 -5.17 -5.76
CA SER A 39 46.23 -5.16 -4.46
C SER A 39 45.47 -3.85 -4.23
N SER A 40 46.13 -2.70 -4.42
CA SER A 40 45.49 -1.41 -4.26
C SER A 40 44.35 -1.20 -5.26
N LYS A 41 44.45 -1.74 -6.47
CA LYS A 41 43.38 -1.71 -7.47
C LYS A 41 42.21 -2.60 -7.04
N ALA A 42 42.47 -3.80 -6.54
CA ALA A 42 41.44 -4.72 -6.03
C ALA A 42 40.67 -4.13 -4.84
N ILE A 43 41.35 -3.46 -3.91
CA ILE A 43 40.71 -2.78 -2.77
C ILE A 43 39.83 -1.61 -3.24
N ASN A 44 40.29 -0.82 -4.21
CA ASN A 44 39.47 0.26 -4.77
C ASN A 44 38.25 -0.28 -5.51
N ILE A 45 38.40 -1.36 -6.29
CA ILE A 45 37.27 -2.01 -6.97
C ILE A 45 36.27 -2.56 -5.96
N LEU A 46 36.74 -3.19 -4.89
CA LEU A 46 35.88 -3.71 -3.82
C LEU A 46 35.13 -2.58 -3.09
N HIS A 47 35.80 -1.46 -2.81
CA HIS A 47 35.17 -0.28 -2.23
C HIS A 47 34.07 0.28 -3.14
N LEU A 48 34.33 0.36 -4.44
CA LEU A 48 33.36 0.83 -5.43
C LEU A 48 32.20 -0.16 -5.61
N ALA A 49 32.47 -1.46 -5.62
CA ALA A 49 31.45 -2.51 -5.69
C ALA A 49 30.53 -2.49 -4.46
N PHE A 50 31.08 -2.29 -3.25
CA PHE A 50 30.26 -2.15 -2.04
C PHE A 50 29.39 -0.90 -2.08
N ALA A 51 29.95 0.24 -2.50
CA ALA A 51 29.19 1.48 -2.65
C ALA A 51 28.06 1.33 -3.68
N PHE A 52 28.36 0.69 -4.82
CA PHE A 52 27.37 0.41 -5.85
C PHE A 52 26.28 -0.53 -5.35
N SER A 53 26.61 -1.61 -4.63
CA SER A 53 25.61 -2.51 -4.06
C SER A 53 24.67 -1.79 -3.08
N MET A 54 25.20 -0.87 -2.27
CA MET A 54 24.37 -0.08 -1.37
C MET A 54 23.43 0.85 -2.16
N LEU A 55 23.92 1.51 -3.20
CA LEU A 55 23.08 2.36 -4.07
C LEU A 55 21.97 1.57 -4.77
N VAL A 56 22.27 0.36 -5.27
CA VAL A 56 21.27 -0.52 -5.88
C VAL A 56 20.18 -0.90 -4.87
N VAL A 57 20.55 -1.29 -3.65
CA VAL A 57 19.58 -1.62 -2.59
C VAL A 57 18.71 -0.40 -2.25
N LEU A 58 19.29 0.78 -2.15
CA LEU A 58 18.52 2.01 -1.92
C LEU A 58 17.56 2.32 -3.07
N ALA A 59 18.02 2.21 -4.31
CA ALA A 59 17.21 2.44 -5.50
C ALA A 59 16.02 1.47 -5.56
N VAL A 60 16.24 0.18 -5.29
CA VAL A 60 15.16 -0.82 -5.25
C VAL A 60 14.11 -0.45 -4.20
N ASN A 61 14.53 -0.11 -2.97
CA ASN A 61 13.57 0.24 -1.92
C ASN A 61 12.78 1.52 -2.24
N ILE A 62 13.40 2.51 -2.89
CA ILE A 62 12.70 3.71 -3.37
C ILE A 62 11.69 3.35 -4.46
N THR A 63 12.08 2.51 -5.43
CA THR A 63 11.17 2.07 -6.50
C THR A 63 9.97 1.31 -5.94
N VAL A 64 10.18 0.42 -4.97
CA VAL A 64 9.09 -0.30 -4.28
C VAL A 64 8.15 0.68 -3.58
N LEU A 65 8.68 1.70 -2.91
CA LEU A 65 7.86 2.73 -2.27
C LEU A 65 7.04 3.54 -3.29
N ILE A 66 7.64 3.94 -4.41
CA ILE A 66 6.93 4.70 -5.46
C ILE A 66 5.80 3.85 -6.04
N TYR A 67 6.08 2.58 -6.33
CA TYR A 67 5.08 1.65 -6.83
C TYR A 67 3.96 1.46 -5.80
N ALA A 68 4.31 1.25 -4.53
CA ALA A 68 3.33 1.13 -3.45
C ALA A 68 2.46 2.38 -3.30
N PHE A 69 3.06 3.57 -3.38
CA PHE A 69 2.33 4.84 -3.29
C PHE A 69 1.32 5.00 -4.44
N TYR A 70 1.68 4.61 -5.66
CA TYR A 70 0.76 4.68 -6.79
C TYR A 70 -0.44 3.74 -6.59
N ASP A 71 -0.19 2.47 -6.27
CA ASP A 71 -1.25 1.47 -6.07
C ASP A 71 -2.14 1.81 -4.87
N ILE A 72 -1.56 2.23 -3.75
CA ILE A 72 -2.32 2.60 -2.55
C ILE A 72 -3.24 3.78 -2.84
N ASN A 73 -2.77 4.82 -3.54
CA ASN A 73 -3.63 5.94 -3.90
C ASN A 73 -4.79 5.50 -4.80
N LEU A 74 -4.52 4.64 -5.79
CA LEU A 74 -5.53 4.11 -6.70
C LEU A 74 -6.59 3.26 -5.97
N ILE A 75 -6.15 2.38 -5.06
CA ILE A 75 -7.03 1.50 -4.28
C ILE A 75 -7.80 2.30 -3.21
N SER A 76 -7.19 3.34 -2.65
CA SER A 76 -7.80 4.18 -1.61
C SER A 76 -8.89 5.12 -2.13
N ASP A 77 -9.05 5.29 -3.44
CA ASP A 77 -10.09 6.17 -3.98
C ASP A 77 -11.49 5.56 -3.80
N MET A 78 -12.26 6.15 -2.89
CA MET A 78 -13.64 5.76 -2.59
C MET A 78 -14.68 6.67 -3.24
N SER A 79 -14.26 7.65 -4.05
CA SER A 79 -15.18 8.66 -4.62
C SER A 79 -16.29 8.05 -5.48
N LEU A 80 -15.98 7.07 -6.33
CA LEU A 80 -16.95 6.39 -7.19
C LEU A 80 -17.91 5.49 -6.38
N PRO A 81 -17.44 4.54 -5.53
CA PRO A 81 -18.33 3.76 -4.67
C PRO A 81 -19.27 4.62 -3.83
N ILE A 82 -18.76 5.67 -3.18
CA ILE A 82 -19.57 6.58 -2.36
C ILE A 82 -20.61 7.29 -3.23
N SER A 83 -20.24 7.78 -4.41
CA SER A 83 -21.16 8.45 -5.32
C SER A 83 -22.28 7.54 -5.81
N ILE A 84 -21.98 6.28 -6.15
CA ILE A 84 -22.98 5.29 -6.57
C ILE A 84 -23.91 4.93 -5.40
N GLY A 85 -23.34 4.70 -4.21
CA GLY A 85 -24.10 4.42 -2.99
C GLY A 85 -25.05 5.56 -2.62
N LYS A 86 -24.54 6.81 -2.59
CA LYS A 86 -25.35 8.02 -2.35
C LYS A 86 -26.42 8.21 -3.43
N SER A 87 -26.11 7.95 -4.71
CA SER A 87 -27.10 8.01 -5.80
C SER A 87 -28.25 7.03 -5.57
N GLY A 88 -27.94 5.78 -5.21
CA GLY A 88 -28.95 4.76 -4.89
C GLY A 88 -29.86 5.19 -3.74
N LYS A 89 -29.27 5.75 -2.67
CA LYS A 89 -30.01 6.31 -1.53
C LYS A 89 -30.89 7.49 -1.94
N ASP A 90 -30.34 8.46 -2.66
CA ASP A 90 -31.08 9.66 -3.08
C ASP A 90 -32.23 9.31 -4.02
N PHE A 91 -32.06 8.31 -4.91
CA PHE A 91 -33.16 7.77 -5.71
C PHE A 91 -34.33 7.28 -4.85
N GLN A 92 -34.06 6.47 -3.81
CA GLN A 92 -35.10 6.02 -2.89
C GLN A 92 -35.73 7.19 -2.14
N ARG A 93 -34.90 8.08 -1.58
CA ARG A 93 -35.39 9.18 -0.75
C ARG A 93 -36.27 10.13 -1.54
N ILE A 94 -35.87 10.48 -2.76
CA ILE A 94 -36.68 11.30 -3.68
C ILE A 94 -37.98 10.57 -4.07
N GLY A 95 -37.92 9.25 -4.31
CA GLY A 95 -39.12 8.44 -4.58
C GLY A 95 -40.11 8.41 -3.41
N TYR A 96 -39.62 8.30 -2.17
CA TYR A 96 -40.45 8.40 -0.96
C TYR A 96 -41.03 9.80 -0.79
N LEU A 97 -40.18 10.84 -0.90
CA LEU A 97 -40.62 12.21 -0.70
C LEU A 97 -41.61 12.66 -1.77
N SER A 98 -41.47 12.22 -3.03
CA SER A 98 -42.45 12.51 -4.09
C SER A 98 -43.81 11.91 -3.76
N ARG A 99 -43.84 10.67 -3.24
CA ARG A 99 -45.05 10.01 -2.78
C ARG A 99 -45.71 10.77 -1.62
N MET A 100 -44.92 11.15 -0.61
CA MET A 100 -45.41 11.92 0.54
C MET A 100 -45.99 13.28 0.13
N ILE A 101 -45.31 13.99 -0.76
CA ILE A 101 -45.76 15.28 -1.31
C ILE A 101 -47.07 15.12 -2.09
N TYR A 102 -47.17 14.10 -2.94
CA TYR A 102 -48.37 13.83 -3.72
C TYR A 102 -49.57 13.55 -2.80
N VAL A 103 -49.41 12.66 -1.81
CA VAL A 103 -50.47 12.33 -0.84
C VAL A 103 -50.92 13.57 -0.06
N ALA A 104 -49.96 14.35 0.47
CA ALA A 104 -50.27 15.58 1.20
C ALA A 104 -51.06 16.59 0.35
N THR A 105 -50.75 16.67 -0.95
CA THR A 105 -51.42 17.55 -1.90
C THR A 105 -52.84 17.06 -2.22
N VAL A 106 -53.03 15.77 -2.45
CA VAL A 106 -54.34 15.16 -2.74
C VAL A 106 -55.31 15.30 -1.55
N ILE A 107 -54.82 15.10 -0.33
CA ILE A 107 -55.62 15.23 0.90
C ILE A 107 -55.80 16.70 1.32
N LYS A 108 -55.08 17.64 0.70
CA LYS A 108 -55.03 19.07 1.08
C LYS A 108 -54.60 19.25 2.54
N SER A 109 -53.55 18.54 2.94
CA SER A 109 -52.96 18.65 4.28
C SER A 109 -52.33 20.03 4.48
N ASN A 110 -52.72 20.73 5.55
CA ASN A 110 -52.08 21.99 5.99
C ASN A 110 -50.99 21.75 7.05
N ASP A 111 -50.43 20.55 7.07
CA ASP A 111 -49.42 20.15 8.03
C ASP A 111 -48.08 20.89 7.80
N PRO A 112 -47.53 21.59 8.81
CA PRO A 112 -46.18 22.16 8.74
C PRO A 112 -45.09 21.16 8.33
N ALA A 113 -45.25 19.87 8.66
CA ALA A 113 -44.32 18.81 8.26
C ALA A 113 -44.27 18.62 6.73
N THR A 114 -45.36 18.92 6.02
CA THR A 114 -45.39 18.88 4.55
C THR A 114 -44.41 19.89 3.95
N ALA A 115 -44.27 21.09 4.53
CA ALA A 115 -43.31 22.08 4.05
C ALA A 115 -41.85 21.62 4.22
N LEU A 116 -41.55 20.92 5.31
CA LEU A 116 -40.24 20.30 5.54
C LEU A 116 -39.96 19.18 4.53
N THR A 117 -40.96 18.35 4.21
CA THR A 117 -40.85 17.32 3.15
C THR A 117 -40.53 17.95 1.78
N PHE A 118 -41.16 19.08 1.43
CA PHE A 118 -40.85 19.81 0.19
C PHE A 118 -39.42 20.36 0.16
N GLN A 119 -38.92 20.86 1.30
CA GLN A 119 -37.55 21.35 1.40
C GLN A 119 -36.56 20.20 1.23
N GLU A 120 -36.74 19.12 1.98
CA GLU A 120 -35.89 17.93 1.93
C GLU A 120 -35.84 17.34 0.51
N TYR A 121 -36.98 17.32 -0.20
CA TYR A 121 -37.03 16.87 -1.58
C TYR A 121 -36.10 17.68 -2.50
N LYS A 122 -36.10 19.02 -2.35
CA LYS A 122 -35.25 19.90 -3.14
C LYS A 122 -33.77 19.71 -2.80
N GLU A 123 -33.46 19.51 -1.53
CA GLU A 123 -32.10 19.25 -1.05
C GLU A 123 -31.55 17.95 -1.65
N LYS A 124 -32.27 16.83 -1.54
CA LYS A 124 -31.83 15.55 -2.12
C LYS A 124 -31.76 15.57 -3.65
N LEU A 125 -32.61 16.33 -4.32
CA LEU A 125 -32.52 16.53 -5.78
C LEU A 125 -31.23 17.30 -6.16
N ALA A 126 -30.88 18.32 -5.38
CA ALA A 126 -29.64 19.08 -5.56
C ALA A 126 -28.40 18.23 -5.26
N ASP A 127 -28.44 17.37 -4.25
CA ASP A 127 -27.39 16.40 -3.94
C ASP A 127 -27.16 15.45 -5.12
N LEU A 128 -28.23 14.90 -5.69
CA LEU A 128 -28.17 14.04 -6.87
C LEU A 128 -27.60 14.77 -8.10
N GLU A 129 -27.92 16.05 -8.29
CA GLU A 129 -27.31 16.90 -9.32
C GLU A 129 -25.81 17.10 -9.11
N ASN A 130 -25.39 17.36 -7.88
CA ASN A 130 -23.98 17.48 -7.55
C ASN A 130 -23.23 16.17 -7.82
N ILE A 131 -23.84 15.02 -7.51
CA ILE A 131 -23.29 13.71 -7.84
C ILE A 131 -23.21 13.53 -9.36
N TYR A 132 -24.26 13.87 -10.11
CA TYR A 132 -24.26 13.79 -11.58
C TYR A 132 -23.12 14.60 -12.20
N TRP A 133 -22.91 15.85 -11.76
CA TRP A 133 -21.81 16.68 -12.23
C TRP A 133 -20.45 16.12 -11.86
N ASN A 134 -20.28 15.64 -10.63
CA ASN A 134 -19.03 15.01 -10.20
C ASN A 134 -18.71 13.75 -11.01
N VAL A 135 -19.70 12.90 -11.26
CA VAL A 135 -19.55 11.68 -12.06
C VAL A 135 -19.27 11.99 -13.53
N THR A 136 -19.94 12.97 -14.12
CA THR A 136 -19.76 13.29 -15.55
C THR A 136 -18.48 14.09 -15.85
N MET A 137 -18.07 14.99 -14.95
CA MET A 137 -16.90 15.86 -15.15
C MET A 137 -15.60 15.28 -14.60
N ASN A 138 -15.60 14.66 -13.42
CA ASN A 138 -14.36 14.23 -12.74
C ASN A 138 -13.98 12.77 -13.07
N LEU A 139 -14.94 11.87 -13.29
CA LEU A 139 -14.66 10.44 -13.45
C LEU A 139 -14.25 10.04 -14.87
N LYS A 140 -14.64 10.80 -15.91
CA LYS A 140 -14.12 10.62 -17.29
C LYS A 140 -12.59 10.80 -17.39
N ILE A 141 -11.97 11.51 -16.45
CA ILE A 141 -10.54 11.87 -16.49
C ILE A 141 -9.70 11.00 -15.54
N ARG A 142 -10.26 10.53 -14.40
CA ARG A 142 -9.50 9.78 -13.37
C ARG A 142 -9.62 8.25 -13.41
N ASN A 143 -10.73 7.70 -13.91
CA ASN A 143 -11.06 6.27 -13.70
C ASN A 143 -11.01 5.42 -14.97
N SER A 144 -10.04 5.63 -15.87
CA SER A 144 -9.94 4.86 -17.12
C SER A 144 -9.77 3.33 -16.94
N CYS A 145 -9.68 2.82 -15.70
CA CYS A 145 -9.68 1.38 -15.39
C CYS A 145 -10.75 0.90 -14.40
N LEU A 146 -11.42 1.76 -13.61
CA LEU A 146 -12.27 1.34 -12.49
C LEU A 146 -13.73 1.79 -12.69
N GLY A 147 -14.61 0.84 -13.01
CA GLY A 147 -16.07 1.06 -13.03
C GLY A 147 -16.58 1.94 -14.17
N GLN A 148 -15.79 2.17 -15.23
CA GLN A 148 -16.27 2.92 -16.40
C GLN A 148 -17.47 2.23 -17.07
N SER A 149 -17.41 0.90 -17.22
CA SER A 149 -18.51 0.08 -17.75
C SER A 149 -19.79 0.22 -16.92
N ILE A 150 -19.68 0.30 -15.59
CA ILE A 150 -20.81 0.51 -14.68
C ILE A 150 -21.55 1.83 -14.98
N LEU A 151 -20.82 2.85 -15.40
CA LEU A 151 -21.39 4.16 -15.70
C LEU A 151 -21.91 4.27 -17.13
N THR A 152 -21.29 3.59 -18.09
CA THR A 152 -21.51 3.81 -19.53
C THR A 152 -22.22 2.68 -20.26
N ASP A 153 -22.30 1.48 -19.69
CA ASP A 153 -22.96 0.36 -20.35
C ASP A 153 -24.48 0.46 -20.16
N GLU A 154 -25.24 0.13 -21.20
CA GLU A 154 -26.71 0.11 -21.17
C GLU A 154 -27.24 -1.11 -20.39
N ALA A 155 -27.04 -1.09 -19.07
CA ALA A 155 -27.37 -2.19 -18.18
C ALA A 155 -28.56 -1.89 -17.24
N VAL A 156 -28.97 -0.63 -17.09
CA VAL A 156 -30.07 -0.25 -16.21
C VAL A 156 -31.40 -0.35 -16.94
N ASN A 157 -32.35 -1.11 -16.38
CA ASN A 157 -33.72 -1.16 -16.89
C ASN A 157 -34.55 -0.03 -16.29
N LEU A 158 -34.65 1.09 -17.00
CA LEU A 158 -35.40 2.26 -16.58
C LEU A 158 -36.89 2.11 -16.95
N TRP A 159 -37.79 2.28 -15.98
CA TRP A 159 -39.22 2.39 -16.25
C TRP A 159 -39.55 3.77 -16.82
N ARG A 160 -40.28 3.83 -17.93
CA ARG A 160 -40.82 5.06 -18.51
C ARG A 160 -42.33 5.00 -18.61
N ILE A 161 -42.95 6.15 -18.41
CA ILE A 161 -44.40 6.35 -18.50
C ILE A 161 -44.63 7.37 -19.60
N ASP A 162 -45.37 7.00 -20.64
CA ASP A 162 -45.82 7.91 -21.69
C ASP A 162 -47.32 7.75 -21.98
N GLU A 163 -47.83 8.50 -22.95
CA GLU A 163 -49.25 8.46 -23.36
C GLU A 163 -49.70 7.06 -23.82
N ASN A 164 -48.77 6.18 -24.23
CA ASN A 164 -49.03 4.83 -24.70
C ASN A 164 -48.88 3.76 -23.58
N GLY A 165 -48.49 4.17 -22.36
CA GLY A 165 -48.41 3.30 -21.19
C GLY A 165 -47.01 3.19 -20.59
N VAL A 166 -46.75 2.08 -19.89
CA VAL A 166 -45.49 1.85 -19.17
C VAL A 166 -44.63 0.83 -19.89
N TYR A 167 -43.36 1.18 -20.10
CA TYR A 167 -42.38 0.30 -20.72
C TYR A 167 -41.01 0.43 -20.06
N LYS A 168 -40.18 -0.61 -20.23
CA LYS A 168 -38.78 -0.60 -19.80
C LYS A 168 -37.89 -0.17 -20.95
N LYS A 169 -36.95 0.72 -20.67
CA LYS A 169 -35.89 1.12 -21.60
C LYS A 169 -34.54 0.83 -20.96
N LYS A 170 -33.65 0.16 -21.69
CA LYS A 170 -32.25 0.04 -21.27
C LYS A 170 -31.57 1.40 -21.34
N SER A 171 -30.82 1.74 -20.30
CA SER A 171 -30.17 3.02 -20.12
C SER A 171 -28.84 2.83 -19.40
N THR A 172 -27.94 3.80 -19.56
CA THR A 172 -26.74 3.90 -18.73
C THR A 172 -27.10 4.43 -17.34
N LEU A 173 -26.24 4.23 -16.33
CA LEU A 173 -26.48 4.80 -15.00
C LEU A 173 -26.46 6.34 -15.05
N ILE A 174 -25.58 6.94 -15.84
CA ILE A 174 -25.51 8.39 -16.03
C ILE A 174 -26.82 8.93 -16.63
N ASP A 175 -27.32 8.30 -17.68
CA ASP A 175 -28.58 8.71 -18.32
C ASP A 175 -29.78 8.47 -17.40
N THR A 176 -29.71 7.45 -16.55
CA THR A 176 -30.73 7.17 -15.53
C THR A 176 -30.76 8.28 -14.48
N ILE A 177 -29.61 8.70 -13.95
CA ILE A 177 -29.51 9.83 -13.02
C ILE A 177 -30.04 11.11 -13.68
N ALA A 178 -29.64 11.39 -14.92
CA ALA A 178 -30.10 12.57 -15.66
C ALA A 178 -31.62 12.58 -15.88
N ALA A 179 -32.20 11.43 -16.27
CA ALA A 179 -33.65 11.27 -16.44
C ALA A 179 -34.39 11.46 -15.11
N PHE A 180 -33.85 10.91 -14.02
CA PHE A 180 -34.42 11.02 -12.68
C PHE A 180 -34.43 12.47 -12.18
N ILE A 181 -33.32 13.20 -12.33
CA ILE A 181 -33.24 14.63 -12.01
C ILE A 181 -34.26 15.44 -12.83
N LYS A 182 -34.33 15.19 -14.15
CA LYS A 182 -35.23 15.91 -15.05
C LYS A 182 -36.69 15.73 -14.63
N ILE A 183 -37.10 14.49 -14.36
CA ILE A 183 -38.47 14.17 -13.94
C ILE A 183 -38.73 14.67 -12.52
N GLY A 184 -37.73 14.66 -11.63
CA GLY A 184 -37.85 15.25 -10.30
C GLY A 184 -38.13 16.76 -10.32
N LYS A 185 -37.47 17.50 -11.22
CA LYS A 185 -37.79 18.92 -11.44
C LYS A 185 -39.18 19.12 -12.03
N SER A 186 -39.57 18.26 -12.96
CA SER A 186 -40.89 18.29 -13.61
C SER A 186 -42.01 18.06 -12.59
N PHE A 187 -41.86 17.09 -11.69
CA PHE A 187 -42.85 16.74 -10.67
C PHE A 187 -43.32 17.95 -9.87
N LEU A 188 -42.40 18.76 -9.33
CA LEU A 188 -42.74 19.96 -8.57
C LEU A 188 -43.44 21.03 -9.42
N SER A 189 -43.08 21.14 -10.70
CA SER A 189 -43.69 22.08 -11.64
C SER A 189 -45.11 21.66 -12.00
N GLU A 190 -45.34 20.39 -12.32
CA GLU A 190 -46.68 19.86 -12.63
C GLU A 190 -47.61 19.94 -11.42
N LEU A 191 -47.12 19.55 -10.24
CA LEU A 191 -47.90 19.61 -9.00
C LEU A 191 -48.40 21.04 -8.70
N ASN A 192 -47.56 22.07 -8.92
CA ASN A 192 -47.91 23.46 -8.69
C ASN A 192 -48.84 24.05 -9.76
N ASN A 193 -48.74 23.59 -11.01
CA ASN A 193 -49.45 24.20 -12.14
C ASN A 193 -50.80 23.53 -12.44
N THR A 194 -50.87 22.20 -12.39
CA THR A 194 -52.04 21.41 -12.81
C THR A 194 -52.67 20.62 -11.66
N GLY A 195 -51.97 20.49 -10.54
CA GLY A 195 -52.39 19.62 -9.43
C GLY A 195 -52.32 18.13 -9.76
N ASN A 196 -51.81 17.76 -10.94
CA ASN A 196 -51.69 16.38 -11.39
C ASN A 196 -50.23 16.05 -11.73
N GLY A 197 -49.51 15.48 -10.77
CA GLY A 197 -48.13 14.98 -10.92
C GLY A 197 -48.01 13.48 -10.74
N LEU A 198 -49.09 12.72 -11.00
CA LEU A 198 -49.16 11.28 -10.77
C LEU A 198 -48.11 10.52 -11.61
N ASN A 199 -47.97 10.85 -12.90
CA ASN A 199 -47.02 10.18 -13.78
C ASN A 199 -45.56 10.38 -13.35
N ASP A 200 -45.19 11.63 -13.04
CA ASP A 200 -43.85 11.96 -12.56
C ASP A 200 -43.55 11.31 -11.19
N MET A 201 -44.49 11.34 -10.25
CA MET A 201 -44.37 10.64 -8.97
C MET A 201 -44.20 9.12 -9.17
N SER A 202 -45.01 8.54 -10.05
CA SER A 202 -44.96 7.11 -10.38
C SER A 202 -43.61 6.72 -10.97
N PHE A 203 -43.06 7.54 -11.87
CA PHE A 203 -41.73 7.31 -12.42
C PHE A 203 -40.65 7.33 -11.33
N LEU A 204 -40.68 8.35 -10.46
CA LEU A 204 -39.69 8.52 -9.39
C LEU A 204 -39.74 7.37 -8.40
N LEU A 205 -40.94 6.91 -8.05
CA LEU A 205 -41.12 5.80 -7.13
C LEU A 205 -40.67 4.46 -7.75
N LEU A 206 -41.15 4.13 -8.95
CA LEU A 206 -40.83 2.87 -9.63
C LEU A 206 -39.33 2.70 -9.87
N ASN A 207 -38.64 3.77 -10.25
CA ASN A 207 -37.20 3.74 -10.46
C ASN A 207 -36.42 3.91 -9.15
N GLY A 208 -36.96 4.63 -8.17
CA GLY A 208 -36.35 4.83 -6.85
C GLY A 208 -36.23 3.56 -6.03
N TYR A 209 -37.21 2.65 -6.18
CA TYR A 209 -37.24 1.38 -5.45
C TYR A 209 -36.98 0.14 -6.33
N GLY A 210 -37.00 0.29 -7.65
CA GLY A 210 -36.89 -0.80 -8.61
C GLY A 210 -35.47 -1.12 -9.09
N GLU A 211 -35.33 -1.37 -10.39
CA GLU A 211 -34.09 -1.87 -11.00
C GLU A 211 -32.92 -0.88 -10.91
N SER A 212 -33.19 0.44 -10.85
CA SER A 212 -32.13 1.45 -10.79
C SER A 212 -31.34 1.37 -9.48
N ILE A 213 -32.03 1.24 -8.33
CA ILE A 213 -31.34 1.03 -7.06
C ILE A 213 -30.67 -0.35 -6.99
N ARG A 214 -31.33 -1.41 -7.48
CA ARG A 214 -30.72 -2.75 -7.51
C ARG A 214 -29.40 -2.72 -8.30
N TYR A 215 -29.38 -1.98 -9.40
CA TYR A 215 -28.17 -1.76 -10.18
C TYR A 215 -27.11 -0.98 -9.40
N CYS A 216 -27.47 0.13 -8.73
CA CYS A 216 -26.52 0.88 -7.89
C CYS A 216 -25.92 0.00 -6.78
N ASN A 217 -26.77 -0.79 -6.09
CA ASN A 217 -26.32 -1.69 -5.03
C ASN A 217 -25.39 -2.77 -5.60
N ASN A 218 -25.81 -3.52 -6.62
CA ASN A 218 -24.96 -4.56 -7.23
C ASN A 218 -23.63 -3.97 -7.73
N SER A 219 -23.67 -2.79 -8.36
CA SER A 219 -22.47 -2.09 -8.81
C SER A 219 -21.53 -1.73 -7.64
N LEU A 220 -22.08 -1.32 -6.49
CA LEU A 220 -21.29 -1.10 -5.27
C LEU A 220 -20.60 -2.38 -4.80
N TYR A 221 -21.29 -3.52 -4.82
CA TYR A 221 -20.69 -4.82 -4.49
C TYR A 221 -19.55 -5.16 -5.47
N ASP A 222 -19.80 -5.05 -6.78
CA ASP A 222 -18.83 -5.40 -7.83
C ASP A 222 -17.57 -4.52 -7.76
N ILE A 223 -17.71 -3.21 -7.53
CA ILE A 223 -16.56 -2.30 -7.40
C ILE A 223 -15.72 -2.68 -6.17
N ILE A 224 -16.36 -3.01 -5.06
CA ILE A 224 -15.67 -3.34 -3.82
C ILE A 224 -14.96 -4.69 -3.92
N ASP A 225 -15.60 -5.67 -4.55
CA ASP A 225 -14.97 -6.98 -4.79
C ASP A 225 -13.79 -6.84 -5.77
N TYR A 226 -13.89 -5.95 -6.75
CA TYR A 226 -12.77 -5.58 -7.60
C TYR A 226 -11.63 -4.90 -6.83
N GLN A 227 -11.93 -3.94 -5.95
CA GLN A 227 -10.92 -3.30 -5.08
C GLN A 227 -10.24 -4.32 -4.16
N LYS A 228 -11.00 -5.25 -3.57
CA LYS A 228 -10.43 -6.36 -2.78
C LYS A 228 -9.52 -7.27 -3.62
N SER A 229 -9.89 -7.52 -4.87
CA SER A 229 -9.06 -8.29 -5.81
C SER A 229 -7.76 -7.57 -6.12
N MET A 230 -7.81 -6.27 -6.47
CA MET A 230 -6.62 -5.44 -6.65
C MET A 230 -5.72 -5.42 -5.41
N MET A 231 -6.32 -5.38 -4.23
CA MET A 231 -5.60 -5.38 -2.97
C MET A 231 -4.87 -6.71 -2.68
N SER A 232 -5.48 -7.83 -3.08
CA SER A 232 -4.83 -9.14 -3.06
C SER A 232 -3.64 -9.21 -4.05
N SER A 233 -3.79 -8.62 -5.24
CA SER A 233 -2.71 -8.47 -6.21
C SER A 233 -1.57 -7.61 -5.65
N PHE A 234 -1.88 -6.46 -5.04
CA PHE A 234 -0.90 -5.59 -4.39
C PHE A 234 -0.06 -6.34 -3.35
N LYS A 235 -0.70 -7.13 -2.46
CA LYS A 235 0.02 -7.94 -1.45
C LYS A 235 1.00 -8.91 -2.13
N THR A 236 0.58 -9.53 -3.23
CA THR A 236 1.40 -10.47 -4.00
C THR A 236 2.57 -9.76 -4.68
N ASP A 237 2.31 -8.62 -5.32
CA ASP A 237 3.31 -7.82 -6.03
C ASP A 237 4.38 -7.27 -5.08
N MET A 238 3.99 -6.81 -3.88
CA MET A 238 4.93 -6.38 -2.84
C MET A 238 5.87 -7.50 -2.41
N ILE A 239 5.36 -8.73 -2.23
CA ILE A 239 6.18 -9.90 -1.90
C ILE A 239 7.15 -10.22 -3.03
N ILE A 240 6.69 -10.21 -4.29
CA ILE A 240 7.52 -10.47 -5.47
C ILE A 240 8.63 -9.43 -5.61
N LEU A 241 8.30 -8.14 -5.51
CA LEU A 241 9.27 -7.05 -5.60
C LEU A 241 10.35 -7.14 -4.52
N LEU A 242 9.97 -7.57 -3.32
CA LEU A 242 10.93 -7.75 -2.23
C LEU A 242 11.81 -8.98 -2.42
N LEU A 243 11.27 -10.11 -2.88
CA LEU A 243 12.07 -11.28 -3.24
C LEU A 243 13.10 -10.93 -4.33
N LEU A 244 12.70 -10.10 -5.31
CA LEU A 244 13.59 -9.57 -6.33
C LEU A 244 14.68 -8.67 -5.71
N GLY A 245 14.33 -7.83 -4.74
CA GLY A 245 15.28 -7.03 -3.97
C GLY A 245 16.30 -7.86 -3.19
N ILE A 246 15.85 -8.93 -2.52
CA ILE A 246 16.73 -9.88 -1.81
C ILE A 246 17.64 -10.61 -2.81
N ALA A 247 17.10 -11.07 -3.94
CA ALA A 247 17.88 -11.74 -4.97
C ALA A 247 18.98 -10.84 -5.53
N LEU A 248 18.65 -9.56 -5.82
CA LEU A 248 19.63 -8.55 -6.23
C LEU A 248 20.73 -8.33 -5.17
N LEU A 249 20.34 -8.31 -3.89
CA LEU A 249 21.28 -8.17 -2.78
C LEU A 249 22.24 -9.36 -2.70
N ILE A 250 21.73 -10.59 -2.87
CA ILE A 250 22.54 -11.82 -2.92
C ILE A 250 23.52 -11.77 -4.11
N ILE A 251 23.05 -11.38 -5.30
CA ILE A 251 23.90 -11.25 -6.50
C ILE A 251 25.02 -10.24 -6.26
N CYS A 252 24.72 -9.09 -5.66
CA CYS A 252 25.72 -8.09 -5.31
C CYS A 252 26.82 -8.65 -4.39
N ILE A 253 26.45 -9.49 -3.43
CA ILE A 253 27.41 -10.15 -2.53
C ILE A 253 28.22 -11.20 -3.26
N LEU A 254 27.60 -12.02 -4.12
CA LEU A 254 28.30 -13.04 -4.89
C LEU A 254 29.38 -12.41 -5.79
N ILE A 255 29.12 -11.24 -6.37
CA ILE A 255 30.11 -10.48 -7.16
C ILE A 255 31.31 -10.05 -6.31
N MET A 256 31.13 -9.83 -5.00
CA MET A 256 32.19 -9.37 -4.09
C MET A 256 33.13 -10.50 -3.63
N ILE A 257 32.65 -11.74 -3.55
CA ILE A 257 33.41 -12.92 -3.13
C ILE A 257 34.74 -13.12 -3.89
N PRO A 258 34.80 -13.08 -5.24
CA PRO A 258 36.06 -13.26 -5.96
C PRO A 258 37.08 -12.15 -5.66
N PHE A 259 36.62 -10.93 -5.38
CA PHE A 259 37.52 -9.84 -4.95
C PHE A 259 38.08 -10.09 -3.56
N TYR A 260 37.28 -10.61 -2.61
CA TYR A 260 37.79 -11.05 -1.31
C TYR A 260 38.90 -12.10 -1.46
N TYR A 261 38.64 -13.13 -2.27
CA TYR A 261 39.63 -14.18 -2.51
C TYR A 261 40.91 -13.63 -3.15
N THR A 262 40.78 -12.72 -4.10
CA THR A 262 41.91 -12.09 -4.79
C THR A 262 42.77 -11.27 -3.82
N ILE A 263 42.15 -10.45 -2.97
CA ILE A 263 42.87 -9.64 -1.97
C ILE A 263 43.63 -10.55 -0.99
N ILE A 264 42.98 -11.60 -0.48
CA ILE A 264 43.59 -12.55 0.46
C ILE A 264 44.76 -13.29 -0.19
N LYS A 265 44.61 -13.74 -1.45
CA LYS A 265 45.67 -14.42 -2.19
C LYS A 265 46.88 -13.50 -2.37
N ILE A 266 46.65 -12.23 -2.68
CA ILE A 266 47.73 -11.24 -2.82
C ILE A 266 48.39 -10.93 -1.47
N GLU A 267 47.61 -10.78 -0.40
CA GLU A 267 48.13 -10.57 0.97
C GLU A 267 49.02 -11.74 1.42
N ASN A 268 48.58 -12.98 1.22
CA ASN A 268 49.35 -14.18 1.52
C ASN A 268 50.64 -14.26 0.69
N ASN A 269 50.57 -13.95 -0.60
CA ASN A 269 51.76 -13.93 -1.46
C ASN A 269 52.76 -12.86 -1.00
N LEU A 270 52.29 -11.64 -0.73
CA LEU A 270 53.13 -10.54 -0.24
C LEU A 270 53.86 -10.95 1.05
N TRP A 271 53.15 -11.51 2.02
CA TRP A 271 53.76 -11.95 3.29
C TRP A 271 54.76 -13.09 3.13
N ASN A 272 54.47 -14.07 2.26
CA ASN A 272 55.41 -15.14 1.97
C ASN A 272 56.66 -14.61 1.27
N THR A 273 56.53 -13.61 0.38
CA THR A 273 57.67 -12.93 -0.24
C THR A 273 58.49 -12.13 0.77
N ILE A 274 57.86 -11.32 1.62
CA ILE A 274 58.54 -10.56 2.69
C ILE A 274 59.31 -11.51 3.61
N ARG A 275 58.67 -12.61 4.04
CA ARG A 275 59.29 -13.60 4.90
C ARG A 275 60.50 -14.25 4.24
N LYS A 276 60.39 -14.59 2.95
CA LYS A 276 61.51 -15.15 2.17
C LYS A 276 62.67 -14.17 2.09
N ASN A 277 62.40 -12.89 1.77
CA ASN A 277 63.44 -11.86 1.66
C ASN A 277 64.10 -11.57 3.01
N ALA A 278 63.31 -11.41 4.09
CA ALA A 278 63.84 -11.19 5.43
C ALA A 278 64.74 -12.34 5.91
N TYR A 279 64.37 -13.59 5.60
CA TYR A 279 65.22 -14.74 5.89
C TYR A 279 66.49 -14.75 5.03
N SER A 280 66.39 -14.45 3.73
CA SER A 280 67.56 -14.34 2.83
C SER A 280 68.56 -13.32 3.37
N HIS A 281 68.10 -12.10 3.66
CA HIS A 281 68.93 -11.04 4.22
C HIS A 281 69.47 -11.38 5.60
N TYR A 282 68.69 -12.02 6.48
CA TYR A 282 69.22 -12.46 7.77
C TYR A 282 70.40 -13.41 7.59
N PHE A 283 70.32 -14.34 6.64
CA PHE A 283 71.41 -15.28 6.35
C PHE A 283 72.60 -14.59 5.68
N GLU A 284 72.38 -13.70 4.71
CA GLU A 284 73.44 -12.89 4.12
C GLU A 284 74.18 -12.06 5.18
N LEU A 285 73.43 -11.40 6.06
CA LEU A 285 74.00 -10.56 7.11
C LEU A 285 74.71 -11.40 8.18
N LYS A 286 74.16 -12.58 8.52
CA LYS A 286 74.84 -13.58 9.35
C LYS A 286 76.14 -14.04 8.69
N GLN A 287 76.14 -14.36 7.39
CA GLN A 287 77.36 -14.74 6.65
C GLN A 287 78.39 -13.61 6.69
N ILE A 288 78.01 -12.38 6.37
CA ILE A 288 78.92 -11.22 6.39
C ILE A 288 79.53 -10.99 7.78
N ILE A 289 78.72 -11.07 8.85
CA ILE A 289 79.22 -10.93 10.22
C ILE A 289 80.18 -12.08 10.54
N MET A 290 79.83 -13.30 10.14
CA MET A 290 80.63 -14.50 10.42
C MET A 290 81.94 -14.49 9.63
N GLU A 291 81.96 -13.99 8.40
CA GLU A 291 83.16 -13.73 7.59
C GLU A 291 84.05 -12.65 8.23
N ARG A 292 83.46 -11.55 8.70
CA ARG A 292 84.21 -10.51 9.44
C ARG A 292 84.81 -11.06 10.74
N LEU A 293 84.07 -11.89 11.45
CA LEU A 293 84.53 -12.55 12.68
C LEU A 293 85.67 -13.54 12.38
N LYS A 294 85.55 -14.33 11.30
CA LYS A 294 86.62 -15.21 10.79
C LYS A 294 87.90 -14.40 10.49
N TYR A 295 87.78 -13.28 9.79
CA TYR A 295 88.91 -12.40 9.44
C TYR A 295 89.58 -11.78 10.68
N ALA A 296 88.79 -11.38 11.69
CA ALA A 296 89.31 -10.75 12.90
C ALA A 296 90.01 -11.72 13.88
N HIS A 297 89.63 -13.00 13.89
CA HIS A 297 90.06 -13.97 14.91
C HIS A 297 90.89 -15.16 14.38
N PHE A 298 91.23 -15.22 13.09
CA PHE A 298 92.08 -16.27 12.48
C PHE A 298 91.68 -17.72 12.86
N GLN A 299 90.39 -18.01 13.01
CA GLN A 299 89.89 -19.36 13.31
C GLN A 299 89.63 -20.17 12.02
N ALA A 300 89.97 -21.47 12.07
CA ALA A 300 89.77 -22.43 10.98
C ALA A 300 88.29 -22.66 10.64
N ASP A 301 88.04 -23.12 9.41
CA ASP A 301 86.75 -23.14 8.73
C ASP A 301 85.59 -23.76 9.53
N VAL A 302 84.68 -22.88 9.96
CA VAL A 302 83.32 -23.28 10.31
C VAL A 302 82.55 -23.50 8.99
N THR A 303 82.22 -24.77 8.70
CA THR A 303 81.33 -25.15 7.60
C THR A 303 79.89 -24.72 7.91
N LEU A 304 79.37 -23.80 7.11
CA LEU A 304 77.96 -23.43 7.12
C LEU A 304 77.19 -24.48 6.34
N ASN A 305 76.40 -25.31 7.02
CA ASN A 305 75.40 -26.12 6.35
C ASN A 305 74.37 -25.17 5.70
N GLU A 306 74.29 -25.15 4.37
CA GLU A 306 73.17 -24.55 3.65
C GLU A 306 71.91 -25.34 4.02
N PRO A 307 70.88 -24.70 4.62
CA PRO A 307 69.65 -25.41 4.88
C PRO A 307 68.89 -25.61 3.56
N HIS A 308 68.59 -26.86 3.20
CA HIS A 308 67.54 -27.15 2.23
C HIS A 308 66.20 -26.64 2.78
N LEU A 309 65.67 -25.58 2.17
CA LEU A 309 64.45 -24.91 2.60
C LEU A 309 63.19 -25.77 2.36
N SER A 310 62.55 -26.23 3.44
CA SER A 310 61.12 -26.60 3.43
C SER A 310 60.33 -25.65 4.35
N MET A 311 60.32 -24.35 4.01
CA MET A 311 59.42 -23.42 4.71
C MET A 311 57.96 -23.71 4.34
N LYS A 312 57.16 -24.15 5.33
CA LYS A 312 55.70 -24.23 5.15
C LYS A 312 55.15 -22.82 4.84
N PRO A 313 54.32 -22.67 3.80
CA PRO A 313 53.75 -21.37 3.42
C PRO A 313 52.89 -20.82 4.56
N TYR A 314 53.03 -19.52 4.83
CA TYR A 314 52.18 -18.83 5.79
C TYR A 314 50.84 -18.49 5.13
N THR A 315 49.73 -18.78 5.81
CA THR A 315 48.37 -18.48 5.32
C THR A 315 47.62 -17.63 6.33
N PHE A 316 47.35 -16.38 5.98
CA PHE A 316 46.41 -15.53 6.72
C PHE A 316 44.98 -15.98 6.45
N LYS A 317 44.24 -16.26 7.52
CA LYS A 317 42.78 -16.44 7.49
C LYS A 317 42.08 -15.09 7.75
N SER A 318 42.32 -14.10 6.88
CA SER A 318 41.66 -12.77 6.98
C SER A 318 40.25 -12.75 6.35
N TYR A 319 39.75 -13.85 5.77
CA TYR A 319 38.45 -13.90 5.08
C TYR A 319 37.29 -13.42 5.96
N TRP A 320 37.34 -13.78 7.24
CA TRP A 320 36.31 -13.43 8.21
C TRP A 320 36.12 -11.92 8.30
N LYS A 321 37.21 -11.14 8.25
CA LYS A 321 37.20 -9.67 8.35
C LYS A 321 36.34 -9.00 7.27
N TYR A 322 36.34 -9.54 6.07
CA TYR A 322 35.55 -9.02 4.95
C TYR A 322 34.12 -9.59 4.97
N ALA A 323 33.99 -10.88 5.31
CA ALA A 323 32.71 -11.57 5.37
C ALA A 323 31.76 -10.98 6.44
N TRP A 324 32.22 -10.80 7.69
CA TRP A 324 31.35 -10.34 8.77
C TRP A 324 30.78 -8.94 8.52
N ARG A 325 31.57 -8.04 7.90
CA ARG A 325 31.10 -6.69 7.54
C ARG A 325 30.02 -6.76 6.47
N THR A 326 30.18 -7.60 5.46
CA THR A 326 29.14 -7.80 4.43
C THR A 326 27.88 -8.40 5.05
N LEU A 327 28.06 -9.35 5.97
CA LEU A 327 26.98 -10.00 6.70
C LEU A 327 26.16 -9.01 7.54
N ILE A 328 26.77 -8.01 8.16
CA ILE A 328 26.05 -6.96 8.90
C ILE A 328 25.10 -6.18 8.00
N PHE A 329 25.58 -5.73 6.84
CA PHE A 329 24.72 -5.00 5.90
C PHE A 329 23.59 -5.87 5.36
N LEU A 330 23.88 -7.14 5.06
CA LEU A 330 22.87 -8.11 4.65
C LEU A 330 21.83 -8.36 5.74
N ALA A 331 22.26 -8.64 6.98
CA ALA A 331 21.36 -8.90 8.10
C ALA A 331 20.46 -7.68 8.37
N PHE A 332 21.03 -6.47 8.33
CA PHE A 332 20.26 -5.24 8.50
C PHE A 332 19.26 -5.00 7.36
N SER A 333 19.68 -5.21 6.10
CA SER A 333 18.79 -5.05 4.94
C SER A 333 17.66 -6.08 4.95
N LEU A 334 17.95 -7.33 5.30
CA LEU A 334 16.93 -8.38 5.46
C LEU A 334 15.94 -8.05 6.59
N LEU A 335 16.44 -7.59 7.74
CA LEU A 335 15.60 -7.19 8.87
C LEU A 335 14.64 -6.06 8.47
N PHE A 336 15.17 -5.03 7.79
CA PHE A 336 14.37 -3.93 7.26
C PHE A 336 13.28 -4.44 6.28
N SER A 337 13.64 -5.30 5.34
CA SER A 337 12.71 -5.89 4.40
C SER A 337 11.61 -6.71 5.09
N ILE A 338 11.94 -7.52 6.10
CA ILE A 338 10.96 -8.31 6.87
C ILE A 338 9.99 -7.39 7.59
N ILE A 339 10.49 -6.38 8.34
CA ILE A 339 9.64 -5.44 9.09
C ILE A 339 8.69 -4.69 8.14
N ASN A 340 9.17 -4.25 6.98
CA ASN A 340 8.31 -3.57 6.01
C ASN A 340 7.17 -4.46 5.53
N ILE A 341 7.41 -5.73 5.22
CA ILE A 341 6.35 -6.64 4.75
C ILE A 341 5.39 -7.00 5.87
N THR A 342 5.91 -7.64 6.91
CA THR A 342 5.07 -8.35 7.90
C THR A 342 4.35 -7.42 8.83
N TYR A 343 4.79 -6.16 8.91
CA TYR A 343 4.18 -5.19 9.81
C TYR A 343 3.60 -4.01 9.04
N LEU A 344 4.41 -3.28 8.27
CA LEU A 344 3.93 -2.02 7.69
C LEU A 344 3.00 -2.22 6.48
N TYR A 345 3.41 -2.99 5.48
CA TYR A 345 2.59 -3.24 4.29
C TYR A 345 1.37 -4.11 4.61
N GLU A 346 1.51 -5.10 5.50
CA GLU A 346 0.37 -5.90 5.96
C GLU A 346 -0.66 -5.04 6.72
N LYS A 347 -0.24 -4.15 7.63
CA LYS A 347 -1.18 -3.23 8.29
C LYS A 347 -1.83 -2.25 7.34
N CYS A 348 -1.08 -1.69 6.41
CA CYS A 348 -1.65 -0.83 5.37
C CYS A 348 -2.68 -1.60 4.53
N ALA A 349 -2.39 -2.86 4.23
CA ALA A 349 -3.29 -3.74 3.51
C ALA A 349 -4.60 -4.03 4.24
N ASP A 350 -4.53 -4.29 5.54
CA ASP A 350 -5.72 -4.51 6.37
C ASP A 350 -6.62 -3.27 6.37
N TYR A 351 -6.06 -2.05 6.48
CA TYR A 351 -6.83 -0.81 6.43
C TYR A 351 -7.46 -0.55 5.06
N LEU A 352 -6.74 -0.86 3.97
CA LEU A 352 -7.26 -0.75 2.61
C LEU A 352 -8.38 -1.74 2.31
N LEU A 353 -8.38 -2.92 2.94
CA LEU A 353 -9.48 -3.89 2.85
C LEU A 353 -10.68 -3.51 3.72
N ALA A 354 -10.42 -2.98 4.91
CA ALA A 354 -11.46 -2.62 5.87
C ALA A 354 -12.27 -1.40 5.45
N ARG A 355 -11.61 -0.36 4.92
CA ARG A 355 -12.26 0.90 4.49
C ARG A 355 -13.46 0.70 3.54
N PRO A 356 -13.34 0.01 2.39
CA PRO A 356 -14.47 -0.17 1.49
C PRO A 356 -15.59 -1.01 2.11
N GLU A 357 -15.26 -1.99 2.95
CA GLU A 357 -16.25 -2.83 3.61
C GLU A 357 -17.09 -2.05 4.64
N VAL A 358 -16.45 -1.17 5.42
CA VAL A 358 -17.15 -0.32 6.40
C VAL A 358 -18.05 0.68 5.67
N LEU A 359 -17.53 1.41 4.68
CA LEU A 359 -18.32 2.40 3.94
C LEU A 359 -19.53 1.77 3.25
N LYS A 360 -19.35 0.61 2.62
CA LYS A 360 -20.44 -0.18 2.04
C LYS A 360 -21.48 -0.57 3.06
N THR A 361 -21.05 -1.03 4.24
CA THR A 361 -21.97 -1.48 5.27
C THR A 361 -22.80 -0.31 5.79
N LEU A 362 -22.19 0.86 6.02
CA LEU A 362 -22.91 2.08 6.41
C LEU A 362 -23.93 2.51 5.35
N ILE A 363 -23.52 2.59 4.07
CA ILE A 363 -24.41 2.92 2.94
C ILE A 363 -25.57 1.91 2.86
N ASN A 364 -25.28 0.61 2.95
CA ASN A 364 -26.30 -0.43 2.86
C ASN A 364 -27.29 -0.37 4.02
N ILE A 365 -26.83 -0.10 5.25
CA ILE A 365 -27.71 0.08 6.41
C ILE A 365 -28.62 1.30 6.21
N GLN A 366 -28.07 2.42 5.73
CA GLN A 366 -28.85 3.63 5.43
C GLN A 366 -29.94 3.37 4.35
N VAL A 367 -29.57 2.65 3.28
CA VAL A 367 -30.51 2.20 2.24
C VAL A 367 -31.61 1.31 2.84
N LEU A 368 -31.26 0.36 3.70
CA LEU A 368 -32.23 -0.53 4.34
C LEU A 368 -33.19 0.22 5.27
N TYR A 369 -32.72 1.20 6.05
CA TYR A 369 -33.61 2.05 6.86
C TYR A 369 -34.54 2.91 6.00
N THR A 370 -34.05 3.42 4.85
CA THR A 370 -34.88 4.16 3.90
C THR A 370 -35.95 3.25 3.27
N SER A 371 -35.59 2.02 2.92
CA SER A 371 -36.54 0.98 2.48
C SER A 371 -37.55 0.63 3.57
N LEU A 372 -37.13 0.50 4.82
CA LEU A 372 -38.03 0.24 5.95
C LEU A 372 -39.07 1.35 6.07
N ASN A 373 -38.63 2.61 5.94
CA ASN A 373 -39.52 3.77 6.03
C ASN A 373 -40.66 3.76 5.00
N ILE A 374 -40.34 3.48 3.73
CA ILE A 374 -41.34 3.49 2.66
C ILE A 374 -42.36 2.38 2.87
N TRP A 375 -41.93 1.16 3.20
CA TRP A 375 -42.84 0.02 3.31
C TRP A 375 -43.72 0.12 4.55
N THR A 376 -43.18 0.60 5.68
CA THR A 376 -43.99 0.94 6.85
C THR A 376 -45.03 2.03 6.53
N THR A 377 -44.62 3.05 5.77
CA THR A 377 -45.53 4.12 5.36
C THR A 377 -46.61 3.60 4.41
N GLU A 378 -46.26 2.80 3.41
CA GLU A 378 -47.22 2.27 2.43
C GLU A 378 -48.22 1.29 3.06
N ILE A 379 -47.78 0.42 3.98
CA ILE A 379 -48.72 -0.43 4.75
C ILE A 379 -49.70 0.45 5.55
N SER A 380 -49.20 1.53 6.16
CA SER A 380 -50.04 2.48 6.89
C SER A 380 -51.02 3.20 5.94
N MET A 381 -50.57 3.64 4.76
CA MET A 381 -51.40 4.32 3.76
C MET A 381 -52.47 3.42 3.15
N THR A 382 -52.21 2.11 3.02
CA THR A 382 -53.25 1.12 2.66
C THR A 382 -54.41 1.15 3.64
N LYS A 383 -54.14 1.22 4.94
CA LYS A 383 -55.18 1.32 5.98
C LYS A 383 -55.99 2.62 5.91
N PHE A 384 -55.38 3.69 5.40
CA PHE A 384 -56.05 4.98 5.15
C PHE A 384 -56.77 5.05 3.79
N GLY A 385 -56.81 3.97 3.00
CA GLY A 385 -57.50 3.92 1.71
C GLY A 385 -56.76 4.67 0.59
N LEU A 386 -55.46 4.90 0.74
CA LEU A 386 -54.61 5.54 -0.26
C LEU A 386 -53.37 4.69 -0.60
N PRO A 387 -53.49 3.38 -0.85
CA PRO A 387 -52.32 2.57 -1.20
C PRO A 387 -51.75 2.97 -2.55
N ILE A 388 -50.43 2.87 -2.69
CA ILE A 388 -49.76 3.09 -3.97
C ILE A 388 -50.12 2.03 -5.01
N LEU A 389 -50.40 0.81 -4.55
CA LEU A 389 -50.81 -0.32 -5.37
C LEU A 389 -52.12 -0.06 -6.10
N ASP A 390 -53.10 0.63 -5.49
CA ASP A 390 -54.35 0.94 -6.20
C ASP A 390 -54.14 1.96 -7.32
N GLN A 391 -53.14 2.84 -7.17
CA GLN A 391 -52.78 3.87 -8.14
C GLN A 391 -51.86 3.33 -9.26
N LEU A 392 -51.14 2.24 -8.99
CA LEU A 392 -50.12 1.64 -9.86
C LEU A 392 -50.39 0.17 -10.20
N SER A 393 -51.60 -0.35 -9.99
CA SER A 393 -51.89 -1.80 -10.01
C SER A 393 -51.47 -2.54 -11.29
N SER A 394 -51.45 -1.87 -12.44
CA SER A 394 -50.97 -2.44 -13.71
C SER A 394 -49.46 -2.24 -13.98
N MET A 395 -48.78 -1.47 -13.13
CA MET A 395 -47.42 -0.94 -13.31
C MET A 395 -46.46 -1.33 -12.17
N PHE A 396 -46.95 -1.96 -11.10
CA PHE A 396 -46.22 -2.22 -9.86
C PHE A 396 -45.33 -3.47 -9.97
N PRO A 397 -43.99 -3.34 -9.91
CA PRO A 397 -43.05 -4.45 -10.10
C PRO A 397 -42.63 -5.13 -8.79
N PHE A 398 -43.14 -4.65 -7.65
CA PHE A 398 -42.79 -5.15 -6.33
C PHE A 398 -43.79 -6.22 -5.88
N SER A 399 -43.38 -7.02 -4.90
CA SER A 399 -44.33 -7.88 -4.19
C SER A 399 -45.29 -7.04 -3.33
N ASP A 400 -46.24 -7.68 -2.67
CA ASP A 400 -47.10 -7.00 -1.70
C ASP A 400 -46.27 -6.30 -0.61
N ASN A 401 -46.75 -5.14 -0.15
CA ASN A 401 -46.03 -4.27 0.77
C ASN A 401 -45.56 -4.99 2.06
N GLU A 402 -46.32 -5.99 2.53
CA GLU A 402 -45.99 -6.77 3.73
C GLU A 402 -44.77 -7.68 3.50
N ASN A 403 -44.69 -8.36 2.35
CA ASN A 403 -43.55 -9.21 2.01
C ASN A 403 -42.27 -8.40 1.81
N GLU A 404 -42.35 -7.25 1.12
CA GLU A 404 -41.21 -6.33 0.99
C GLU A 404 -40.73 -5.84 2.37
N PHE A 405 -41.66 -5.50 3.26
CA PHE A 405 -41.35 -5.11 4.64
C PHE A 405 -40.62 -6.22 5.41
N LEU A 406 -41.13 -7.45 5.39
CA LEU A 406 -40.52 -8.60 6.07
C LEU A 406 -39.13 -8.92 5.52
N GLU A 407 -38.93 -8.80 4.21
CA GLU A 407 -37.62 -8.98 3.59
C GLU A 407 -36.61 -7.94 4.10
N ILE A 408 -36.99 -6.66 4.18
CA ILE A 408 -36.10 -5.60 4.69
C ILE A 408 -35.75 -5.80 6.16
N VAL A 409 -36.72 -6.17 7.00
CA VAL A 409 -36.47 -6.50 8.42
C VAL A 409 -35.44 -7.63 8.53
N SER A 410 -35.60 -8.69 7.74
CA SER A 410 -34.65 -9.81 7.74
C SER A 410 -33.23 -9.35 7.37
N LYS A 411 -33.08 -8.51 6.32
CA LYS A 411 -31.78 -7.99 5.87
C LYS A 411 -31.13 -7.08 6.90
N LEU A 412 -31.90 -6.20 7.55
CA LEU A 412 -31.42 -5.38 8.65
C LEU A 412 -30.93 -6.23 9.82
N ASP A 413 -31.54 -7.40 10.06
CA ASP A 413 -31.10 -8.26 11.14
C ASP A 413 -29.68 -8.81 10.92
N TYR A 414 -29.37 -9.23 9.68
CA TYR A 414 -28.06 -9.75 9.28
C TYR A 414 -26.96 -8.69 9.11
N SER A 415 -27.31 -7.42 8.89
CA SER A 415 -26.38 -6.34 8.50
C SER A 415 -25.31 -5.95 9.54
N ASN A 416 -25.50 -6.30 10.82
CA ASN A 416 -24.64 -5.85 11.92
C ASN A 416 -23.34 -6.66 12.10
N SER A 417 -23.20 -7.81 11.45
CA SER A 417 -22.09 -8.73 11.69
C SER A 417 -20.77 -8.26 11.07
N ALA A 418 -20.82 -7.43 10.02
CA ALA A 418 -19.63 -7.03 9.26
C ALA A 418 -18.75 -5.99 9.99
N ILE A 419 -19.36 -4.99 10.64
CA ILE A 419 -18.63 -3.88 11.29
C ILE A 419 -17.95 -4.29 12.60
N ARG A 420 -18.38 -5.42 13.21
CA ARG A 420 -17.80 -5.94 14.47
C ARG A 420 -16.44 -6.63 14.31
N LYS A 421 -15.92 -6.77 13.09
CA LYS A 421 -14.57 -7.34 12.86
C LYS A 421 -13.50 -6.34 13.32
N ASN A 422 -12.44 -6.83 13.97
CA ASN A 422 -11.39 -5.99 14.56
C ASN A 422 -10.74 -5.04 13.54
N GLU A 423 -10.55 -5.47 12.29
CA GLU A 423 -9.94 -4.65 11.24
C GLU A 423 -10.86 -3.49 10.80
N CYS A 424 -12.18 -3.68 10.88
CA CYS A 424 -13.18 -2.65 10.59
C CYS A 424 -13.30 -1.63 11.73
N ALA A 425 -13.00 -2.02 12.96
CA ALA A 425 -13.01 -1.11 14.10
C ALA A 425 -11.86 -0.09 14.04
N ASP A 426 -10.69 -0.47 13.54
CA ASP A 426 -9.51 0.43 13.49
C ASP A 426 -9.67 1.57 12.47
N VAL A 427 -10.51 1.40 11.45
CA VAL A 427 -10.78 2.42 10.42
C VAL A 427 -11.95 3.35 10.78
N LEU A 428 -12.63 3.10 11.89
CA LEU A 428 -13.69 3.97 12.44
C LEU A 428 -13.10 4.97 13.43
N SER A 429 -13.56 6.22 13.37
CA SER A 429 -13.21 7.21 14.40
C SER A 429 -13.86 6.84 15.73
N GLU A 430 -13.26 7.26 16.84
CA GLU A 430 -13.85 7.05 18.17
C GLU A 430 -15.23 7.71 18.30
N ASN A 431 -15.45 8.85 17.63
CA ASN A 431 -16.76 9.51 17.58
C ASN A 431 -17.81 8.63 16.89
N ILE A 432 -17.47 8.02 15.75
CA ILE A 432 -18.39 7.14 15.03
C ILE A 432 -18.65 5.86 15.83
N LYS A 433 -17.64 5.29 16.48
CA LYS A 433 -17.83 4.14 17.39
C LYS A 433 -18.79 4.49 18.52
N ALA A 434 -18.61 5.65 19.14
CA ALA A 434 -19.51 6.14 20.17
C ALA A 434 -20.94 6.32 19.64
N ALA A 435 -21.12 6.95 18.47
CA ALA A 435 -22.45 7.14 17.88
C ALA A 435 -23.15 5.81 17.49
N LEU A 436 -22.39 4.80 17.06
CA LEU A 436 -22.93 3.51 16.65
C LEU A 436 -23.28 2.60 17.84
N TYR A 437 -22.52 2.66 18.94
CA TYR A 437 -22.58 1.68 20.02
C TYR A 437 -22.83 2.25 21.42
N GLU A 438 -22.53 3.52 21.66
CA GLU A 438 -22.55 4.14 22.98
C GLU A 438 -23.74 5.08 23.14
N TYR A 439 -23.98 5.47 24.40
CA TYR A 439 -25.10 6.33 24.73
C TYR A 439 -24.77 7.80 24.46
N ASP A 440 -25.61 8.50 23.68
CA ASP A 440 -25.51 9.92 23.38
C ASP A 440 -26.84 10.64 23.63
N LYS A 441 -26.80 11.70 24.44
CA LYS A 441 -27.97 12.53 24.77
C LYS A 441 -28.37 13.50 23.66
N GLN A 442 -27.58 13.62 22.60
CA GLN A 442 -27.83 14.58 21.52
C GLN A 442 -28.97 14.15 20.59
N TYR A 443 -29.37 12.88 20.59
CA TYR A 443 -30.46 12.38 19.74
C TYR A 443 -31.84 12.80 20.24
N SER A 444 -32.71 13.18 19.30
CA SER A 444 -34.09 13.59 19.61
C SER A 444 -34.99 12.43 20.03
N ALA A 445 -34.68 11.20 19.61
CA ALA A 445 -35.41 9.98 19.98
C ALA A 445 -34.70 9.21 21.10
N ASP A 446 -35.43 8.92 22.19
CA ASP A 446 -34.92 8.24 23.40
C ASP A 446 -34.21 6.90 23.11
N TYR A 447 -34.63 6.18 22.06
CA TYR A 447 -34.02 4.90 21.71
C TYR A 447 -32.72 5.08 20.89
N LEU A 448 -32.60 6.15 20.08
CA LEU A 448 -31.35 6.49 19.36
C LEU A 448 -30.24 6.89 20.33
N ALA A 449 -30.63 7.39 21.50
CA ALA A 449 -29.70 7.76 22.54
C ALA A 449 -28.84 6.59 23.05
N TYR A 450 -29.18 5.32 22.81
CA TYR A 450 -28.37 4.16 23.24
C TYR A 450 -27.44 3.60 22.14
N GLY A 451 -27.23 4.37 21.06
CA GLY A 451 -26.42 3.99 19.92
C GLY A 451 -27.23 3.23 18.87
N ILE A 452 -27.01 3.55 17.60
CA ILE A 452 -27.86 3.13 16.46
C ILE A 452 -28.06 1.61 16.39
N TYR A 453 -27.04 0.82 16.73
CA TYR A 453 -27.17 -0.63 16.71
C TYR A 453 -28.02 -1.19 17.85
N SER A 454 -27.95 -0.58 19.03
CA SER A 454 -28.81 -0.92 20.16
C SER A 454 -30.27 -0.52 19.87
N SER A 455 -30.45 0.60 19.18
CA SER A 455 -31.76 1.14 18.77
C SER A 455 -32.49 0.31 17.72
N LYS A 456 -31.79 -0.54 16.98
CA LYS A 456 -32.34 -1.31 15.85
C LYS A 456 -33.63 -2.07 16.21
N LEU A 457 -33.64 -2.76 17.36
CA LEU A 457 -34.81 -3.54 17.79
C LEU A 457 -36.01 -2.65 18.09
N SER A 458 -35.80 -1.49 18.73
CA SER A 458 -36.86 -0.50 18.96
C SER A 458 -37.38 0.05 17.64
N ILE A 459 -36.48 0.32 16.69
CA ILE A 459 -36.85 0.80 15.36
C ILE A 459 -37.71 -0.25 14.64
N MET A 460 -37.29 -1.51 14.62
CA MET A 460 -38.08 -2.59 14.04
C MET A 460 -39.43 -2.78 14.74
N ALA A 461 -39.46 -2.71 16.07
CA ALA A 461 -40.69 -2.86 16.85
C ALA A 461 -41.71 -1.76 16.53
N ASP A 462 -41.27 -0.49 16.49
CA ASP A 462 -42.11 0.64 16.10
C ASP A 462 -42.63 0.48 14.66
N ALA A 463 -41.77 0.04 13.74
CA ALA A 463 -42.16 -0.25 12.36
C ALA A 463 -43.25 -1.35 12.29
N TYR A 464 -43.11 -2.44 13.05
CA TYR A 464 -44.13 -3.48 13.15
C TYR A 464 -45.42 -2.97 13.79
N SER A 465 -45.34 -2.17 14.84
CA SER A 465 -46.50 -1.59 15.52
C SER A 465 -47.32 -0.69 14.60
N LEU A 466 -46.65 0.18 13.83
CA LEU A 466 -47.27 1.05 12.85
C LEU A 466 -47.88 0.25 11.68
N SER A 467 -47.13 -0.70 11.14
CA SER A 467 -47.57 -1.53 10.01
C SER A 467 -48.76 -2.41 10.36
N PHE A 468 -48.79 -3.07 11.53
CA PHE A 468 -49.75 -4.15 11.79
C PHE A 468 -50.79 -3.84 12.88
N TYR A 469 -50.47 -3.08 13.92
CA TYR A 469 -51.31 -3.02 15.12
C TYR A 469 -52.08 -1.70 15.32
N TYR A 470 -51.41 -0.55 15.28
CA TYR A 470 -52.01 0.75 15.60
C TYR A 470 -51.43 1.86 14.71
N PRO A 471 -52.08 2.23 13.59
CA PRO A 471 -51.68 3.40 12.82
C PRO A 471 -52.09 4.69 13.57
N ASP A 472 -51.36 5.02 14.63
CA ASP A 472 -51.48 6.32 15.30
C ASP A 472 -50.65 7.36 14.53
N TYR A 473 -51.31 8.42 14.06
CA TYR A 473 -50.69 9.52 13.34
C TYR A 473 -49.55 10.18 14.13
N PHE A 474 -49.70 10.29 15.47
CA PHE A 474 -48.65 10.86 16.32
C PHE A 474 -47.41 9.96 16.37
N MET A 475 -47.61 8.65 16.53
CA MET A 475 -46.54 7.65 16.51
C MET A 475 -45.83 7.63 15.14
N TRP A 476 -46.59 7.68 14.05
CA TRP A 476 -46.05 7.73 12.68
C TRP A 476 -45.21 8.99 12.41
N ARG A 477 -45.62 10.16 12.93
CA ARG A 477 -44.82 11.39 12.87
C ARG A 477 -43.51 11.28 13.64
N LYS A 478 -43.55 10.76 14.87
CA LYS A 478 -42.35 10.57 15.70
C LYS A 478 -41.36 9.63 15.02
N TRP A 479 -41.88 8.56 14.42
CA TRP A 479 -41.13 7.61 13.62
C TRP A 479 -40.41 8.25 12.43
N ILE A 480 -41.13 9.04 11.61
CA ILE A 480 -40.53 9.72 10.45
C ILE A 480 -39.43 10.69 10.87
N ALA A 481 -39.67 11.49 11.93
CA ALA A 481 -38.68 12.43 12.44
C ALA A 481 -37.40 11.70 12.90
N ALA A 482 -37.54 10.57 13.60
CA ALA A 482 -36.39 9.78 14.03
C ALA A 482 -35.62 9.18 12.85
N LEU A 483 -36.29 8.72 11.80
CA LEU A 483 -35.63 8.21 10.59
C LEU A 483 -34.97 9.31 9.75
N GLN A 484 -35.52 10.52 9.74
CA GLN A 484 -34.88 11.70 9.12
C GLN A 484 -33.58 12.07 9.84
N GLU A 485 -33.60 12.09 11.17
CA GLU A 485 -32.41 12.29 12.00
C GLU A 485 -31.38 11.18 11.75
N LEU A 486 -31.83 9.93 11.61
CA LEU A 486 -30.98 8.79 11.30
C LEU A 486 -30.31 8.92 9.91
N ASP A 487 -31.05 9.35 8.89
CA ASP A 487 -30.51 9.57 7.54
C ASP A 487 -29.43 10.66 7.53
N TYR A 488 -29.69 11.78 8.18
CA TYR A 488 -28.73 12.88 8.31
C TYR A 488 -27.44 12.44 9.00
N ASN A 489 -27.57 11.69 10.10
CA ASN A 489 -26.43 11.20 10.85
C ASN A 489 -25.62 10.17 10.05
N PHE A 490 -26.26 9.29 9.27
CA PHE A 490 -25.54 8.37 8.38
C PHE A 490 -24.77 9.07 7.28
N ASP A 491 -25.32 10.12 6.65
CA ASP A 491 -24.59 10.92 5.67
C ASP A 491 -23.32 11.53 6.31
N SER A 492 -23.43 12.03 7.56
CA SER A 492 -22.28 12.52 8.33
C SER A 492 -21.28 11.40 8.68
N PHE A 493 -21.73 10.22 9.10
CA PHE A 493 -20.84 9.10 9.44
C PHE A 493 -20.08 8.57 8.23
N ILE A 494 -20.72 8.52 7.05
CA ILE A 494 -20.05 8.10 5.81
C ILE A 494 -18.92 9.07 5.48
N ASP A 495 -19.19 10.38 5.53
CA ASP A 495 -18.19 11.41 5.21
C ASP A 495 -17.05 11.46 6.25
N GLU A 496 -17.36 11.31 7.55
CA GLU A 496 -16.34 11.24 8.60
C GLU A 496 -15.51 9.96 8.49
N THR A 497 -16.14 8.81 8.21
CA THR A 497 -15.45 7.53 8.02
C THR A 497 -14.50 7.60 6.83
N ASP A 498 -14.94 8.18 5.70
CA ASP A 498 -14.10 8.32 4.50
C ASP A 498 -12.85 9.17 4.80
N LYS A 499 -13.04 10.33 5.44
CA LYS A 499 -11.94 11.23 5.83
C LYS A 499 -10.98 10.59 6.84
N TYR A 500 -11.52 9.97 7.89
CA TYR A 500 -10.72 9.37 8.96
C TYR A 500 -9.94 8.16 8.45
N SER A 501 -10.59 7.25 7.72
CA SER A 501 -9.93 6.07 7.14
C SER A 501 -8.83 6.45 6.14
N GLN A 502 -9.04 7.47 5.30
CA GLN A 502 -7.96 8.02 4.46
C GLN A 502 -6.80 8.54 5.31
N SER A 503 -7.08 9.31 6.36
CA SER A 503 -6.05 9.83 7.26
C SER A 503 -5.25 8.72 7.95
N VAL A 504 -5.88 7.60 8.33
CA VAL A 504 -5.20 6.43 8.90
C VAL A 504 -4.25 5.81 7.87
N ILE A 505 -4.69 5.62 6.63
CA ILE A 505 -3.86 5.10 5.53
C ILE A 505 -2.68 6.05 5.24
N ASP A 506 -2.94 7.35 5.13
CA ASP A 506 -1.91 8.38 4.91
C ASP A 506 -0.88 8.40 6.03
N ASN A 507 -1.31 8.21 7.28
CA ASN A 507 -0.41 8.13 8.42
C ASN A 507 0.49 6.89 8.35
N GLN A 508 -0.06 5.73 7.97
CA GLN A 508 0.75 4.53 7.74
C GLN A 508 1.77 4.73 6.61
N MET A 509 1.38 5.40 5.53
CA MET A 509 2.31 5.75 4.45
C MET A 509 3.43 6.67 4.92
N LYS A 510 3.12 7.67 5.76
CA LYS A 510 4.15 8.53 6.38
C LYS A 510 5.10 7.72 7.26
N ILE A 511 4.61 6.74 8.01
CA ILE A 511 5.44 5.84 8.81
C ILE A 511 6.38 5.03 7.90
N ILE A 512 5.87 4.43 6.82
CA ILE A 512 6.69 3.69 5.84
C ILE A 512 7.81 4.57 5.28
N VAL A 513 7.48 5.80 4.87
CA VAL A 513 8.46 6.79 4.37
C VAL A 513 9.50 7.12 5.44
N ALA A 514 9.08 7.36 6.69
CA ALA A 514 9.98 7.70 7.79
C ALA A 514 10.96 6.55 8.10
N VAL A 515 10.48 5.31 8.10
CA VAL A 515 11.31 4.10 8.32
C VAL A 515 12.30 3.92 7.17
N LEU A 516 11.90 4.20 5.92
CA LEU A 516 12.83 4.19 4.77
C LEU A 516 13.91 5.27 4.88
N ILE A 517 13.56 6.50 5.27
CA ILE A 517 14.53 7.58 5.49
C ILE A 517 15.51 7.18 6.59
N ALA A 518 15.03 6.62 7.70
CA ALA A 518 15.87 6.12 8.78
C ALA A 518 16.82 5.01 8.29
N PHE A 519 16.35 4.10 7.45
CA PHE A 519 17.16 3.06 6.83
C PHE A 519 18.25 3.63 5.90
N ILE A 520 17.93 4.64 5.10
CA ILE A 520 18.90 5.34 4.24
C ILE A 520 19.98 6.02 5.08
N LEU A 521 19.58 6.80 6.10
CA LEU A 521 20.50 7.50 6.98
C LEU A 521 21.40 6.52 7.74
N PHE A 522 20.85 5.43 8.25
CA PHE A 522 21.61 4.40 8.92
C PHE A 522 22.58 3.66 7.97
N SER A 523 22.13 3.33 6.75
CA SER A 523 22.99 2.74 5.72
C SER A 523 24.17 3.66 5.40
N PHE A 524 23.92 4.97 5.27
CA PHE A 524 24.96 5.96 5.06
C PHE A 524 25.93 6.07 6.24
N ALA A 525 25.42 6.06 7.48
CA ALA A 525 26.23 6.05 8.68
C ALA A 525 27.12 4.79 8.79
N LEU A 526 26.57 3.60 8.46
CA LEU A 526 27.34 2.36 8.38
C LEU A 526 28.47 2.48 7.33
N TYR A 527 28.16 3.01 6.15
CA TYR A 527 29.13 3.25 5.09
C TYR A 527 30.29 4.12 5.55
N LEU A 528 30.00 5.28 6.14
CA LEU A 528 31.02 6.23 6.61
C LEU A 528 31.81 5.70 7.81
N GLY A 529 31.12 5.15 8.82
CA GLY A 529 31.72 4.77 10.10
C GLY A 529 32.45 3.44 10.09
N LEU A 530 31.90 2.42 9.43
CA LEU A 530 32.48 1.07 9.41
C LEU A 530 33.28 0.80 8.15
N TYR A 531 32.68 0.97 6.97
CA TYR A 531 33.29 0.52 5.71
C TYR A 531 34.40 1.45 5.25
N LEU A 532 34.14 2.75 5.21
CA LEU A 532 35.12 3.73 4.74
C LEU A 532 36.36 3.78 5.65
N VAL A 533 36.15 3.74 6.98
CA VAL A 533 37.25 3.62 7.95
C VAL A 533 38.05 2.33 7.74
N PHE A 534 37.37 1.21 7.51
CA PHE A 534 38.02 -0.08 7.23
C PHE A 534 38.87 -0.02 5.95
N PHE A 535 38.33 0.43 4.83
CA PHE A 535 39.08 0.54 3.57
C PHE A 535 40.27 1.50 3.68
N ARG A 536 40.14 2.61 4.42
CA ARG A 536 41.27 3.52 4.71
C ARG A 536 42.37 2.82 5.52
N ARG A 537 42.02 2.00 6.52
CA ARG A 537 42.97 1.24 7.33
C ARG A 537 43.69 0.18 6.50
N GLU A 538 42.96 -0.58 5.68
CA GLU A 538 43.54 -1.56 4.75
C GLU A 538 44.50 -0.89 3.77
N LYS A 539 44.11 0.24 3.16
CA LYS A 539 44.99 0.99 2.27
C LYS A 539 46.29 1.43 2.96
N LYS A 540 46.21 1.94 4.19
CA LYS A 540 47.39 2.30 4.99
C LYS A 540 48.25 1.08 5.35
N TYR A 541 47.63 -0.07 5.61
CA TYR A 541 48.34 -1.32 5.88
C TYR A 541 49.19 -1.77 4.67
N PHE A 542 48.60 -1.78 3.48
CA PHE A 542 49.36 -2.08 2.25
C PHE A 542 50.45 -1.04 1.95
N GLN A 543 50.23 0.24 2.28
CA GLN A 543 51.28 1.27 2.17
C GLN A 543 52.44 1.02 3.13
N LYS A 544 52.18 0.58 4.36
CA LYS A 544 53.24 0.22 5.33
C LYS A 544 54.03 -1.00 4.87
N ILE A 545 53.36 -2.03 4.35
CA ILE A 545 54.03 -3.18 3.73
C ILE A 545 54.97 -2.73 2.61
N ASN A 546 54.51 -1.82 1.76
CA ASN A 546 55.34 -1.25 0.69
C ASN A 546 56.55 -0.48 1.24
N ALA A 547 56.39 0.27 2.33
CA ALA A 547 57.47 1.03 2.96
C ALA A 547 58.54 0.12 3.58
N VAL A 548 58.15 -0.94 4.31
CA VAL A 548 59.09 -1.92 4.89
C VAL A 548 59.93 -2.59 3.81
N MET A 549 59.32 -2.91 2.67
CA MET A 549 60.02 -3.55 1.57
C MET A 549 61.01 -2.65 0.84
N LYS A 550 60.78 -1.33 0.78
CA LYS A 550 61.80 -0.40 0.25
C LYS A 550 63.09 -0.42 1.08
N ILE A 551 63.03 -0.88 2.33
CA ILE A 551 64.16 -0.96 3.25
C ILE A 551 64.84 -2.35 3.18
N MET A 552 64.16 -3.37 2.63
CA MET A 552 64.66 -4.74 2.45
C MET A 552 64.75 -5.07 0.94
N PRO A 553 65.77 -4.56 0.22
CA PRO A 553 65.90 -4.66 -1.24
C PRO A 553 65.99 -6.09 -1.80
#